data_AF-A0A7W0SHU8-F1
#
_entry.id   AF-A0A7W0SHU8-F1
#
_cell.length_a   1.000
_cell.length_b   1.000
_cell.length_c   1.000
_cell.angle_alpha   90.00
_cell.angle_beta   90.00
_cell.angle_gamma   90.00
#
_symmetry.space_group_name_H-M   'P 1'
#
loop_
_entity.id
_entity.type
_entity.pdbx_description
1 polymer ?
#
loop_
_entity_poly.entity_id
_entity_poly.type
_entity_poly.pdbx_seq_one_letter_code
_entity_poly.pdbx_strand_id
1 'polypeptide(L)'
;MSRDVAATTTPEDLSRYVPGHPMGGSERSGPEHASPSVLDGIVWVLSATEDADLAAVDALESWVEGLGAKAVRMPGDRHDRLVAFVSHLPQVASTALMSLAATEEADEPEILLLAAGGFRDLTRLAASDAALWSSILVANRERIAEAIDLYVDRLQSLRDDVVGSRREAVESTFASAKDARLRLATKPQVKAGVAVLQVEVPDRPGALAELTSILAEGRVNIEDLQIVHSPEGGRGTVHLTVAADAAGHATEVLDAGGLDPIRLA
;
A
#
# COMPACT_ATOMS: atom_id res chain seq x y z
N MET A 1 2.55 13.08 -22.51
CA MET A 1 3.73 13.99 -22.47
C MET A 1 3.33 15.27 -21.76
N SER A 2 4.14 15.76 -20.80
CA SER A 2 3.87 17.08 -20.20
C SER A 2 3.93 18.15 -21.29
N ARG A 3 2.96 19.07 -21.31
CA ARG A 3 2.91 20.18 -22.27
C ARG A 3 4.19 21.02 -22.24
N ASP A 4 4.84 21.07 -21.08
CA ASP A 4 6.05 21.87 -20.88
C ASP A 4 7.27 21.28 -21.61
N VAL A 5 7.39 19.95 -21.65
CA VAL A 5 8.48 19.26 -22.37
C VAL A 5 8.29 19.42 -23.87
N ALA A 6 7.06 19.24 -24.36
CA ALA A 6 6.72 19.42 -25.76
C ALA A 6 7.00 20.85 -26.26
N ALA A 7 6.75 21.85 -25.40
CA ALA A 7 6.89 23.26 -25.75
C ALA A 7 8.34 23.75 -25.77
N THR A 8 9.28 22.99 -25.19
CA THR A 8 10.67 23.43 -24.97
C THR A 8 11.72 22.56 -25.68
N THR A 9 11.30 21.57 -26.47
CA THR A 9 12.21 20.56 -27.03
C THR A 9 11.96 20.31 -28.52
N THR A 10 12.97 19.77 -29.22
CA THR A 10 12.87 19.48 -30.66
C THR A 10 12.33 18.06 -30.91
N PRO A 11 11.82 17.74 -32.12
CA PRO A 11 11.43 16.38 -32.47
C PRO A 11 12.57 15.35 -32.31
N GLU A 12 13.83 15.75 -32.55
CA GLU A 12 14.97 14.88 -32.32
C GLU A 12 15.17 14.60 -30.82
N ASP A 13 14.99 15.59 -29.96
CA ASP A 13 15.04 15.41 -28.51
C ASP A 13 13.90 14.52 -27.99
N LEU A 14 12.69 14.69 -28.55
CA LEU A 14 11.53 13.86 -28.21
C LEU A 14 11.75 12.37 -28.49
N SER A 15 12.56 12.04 -29.52
CA SER A 15 12.92 10.65 -29.82
C SER A 15 13.71 9.97 -28.71
N ARG A 16 14.37 10.73 -27.83
CA ARG A 16 15.15 10.22 -26.69
C ARG A 16 14.44 10.42 -25.35
N TYR A 17 13.25 11.01 -25.35
CA TYR A 17 12.53 11.34 -24.13
C TYR A 17 11.64 10.19 -23.69
N VAL A 18 11.96 9.60 -22.53
CA VAL A 18 11.17 8.52 -21.92
C VAL A 18 10.83 8.91 -20.48
N PRO A 19 9.58 9.35 -20.21
CA PRO A 19 9.12 9.61 -18.84
C PRO A 19 9.26 8.37 -17.96
N GLY A 20 9.78 8.57 -16.75
CA GLY A 20 9.94 7.52 -15.75
C GLY A 20 9.34 7.92 -14.40
N HIS A 21 8.75 6.96 -13.70
CA HIS A 21 8.28 7.13 -12.32
C HIS A 21 8.78 5.97 -11.44
N PRO A 22 9.83 6.18 -10.63
CA PRO A 22 10.21 5.21 -9.60
C PRO A 22 9.14 5.19 -8.51
N MET A 23 8.48 4.04 -8.34
CA MET A 23 7.47 3.79 -7.30
C MET A 23 8.15 3.42 -5.98
N GLY A 24 9.06 4.28 -5.54
CA GLY A 24 9.88 4.11 -4.35
C GLY A 24 10.38 5.46 -3.87
N GLY A 25 10.62 5.58 -2.57
CA GLY A 25 11.02 6.85 -1.98
C GLY A 25 11.27 6.72 -0.48
N SER A 26 11.82 7.79 0.08
CA SER A 26 12.05 7.95 1.51
C SER A 26 11.17 9.08 2.03
N GLU A 27 10.71 8.96 3.27
CA GLU A 27 10.09 10.05 4.01
C GLU A 27 11.06 11.23 4.27
N ARG A 28 12.36 11.01 4.02
CA ARG A 28 13.41 12.00 4.18
C ARG A 28 13.85 12.56 2.84
N SER A 29 13.79 13.89 2.72
CA SER A 29 14.22 14.63 1.53
C SER A 29 15.66 15.15 1.67
N GLY A 30 16.35 15.32 0.54
CA GLY A 30 17.69 15.92 0.48
C GLY A 30 18.79 14.91 0.08
N PRO A 31 19.84 15.36 -0.62
CA PRO A 31 20.92 14.49 -1.09
C PRO A 31 21.68 13.77 0.03
N GLU A 32 21.70 14.32 1.25
CA GLU A 32 22.28 13.69 2.44
C GLU A 32 21.54 12.43 2.90
N HIS A 33 20.33 12.20 2.37
CA HIS A 33 19.50 11.02 2.66
C HIS A 33 19.42 10.07 1.46
N ALA A 34 20.18 10.34 0.39
CA ALA A 34 20.28 9.45 -0.75
C ALA A 34 20.92 8.11 -0.33
N SER A 35 20.24 7.01 -0.65
CA SER A 35 20.75 5.67 -0.47
C SER A 35 20.65 4.90 -1.78
N PRO A 36 21.69 4.15 -2.20
CA PRO A 36 21.59 3.24 -3.35
C PRO A 36 20.44 2.25 -3.21
N SER A 37 20.14 1.84 -1.97
CA SER A 37 19.09 0.85 -1.69
C SER A 37 17.66 1.36 -1.92
N VAL A 38 17.46 2.65 -2.18
CA VAL A 38 16.12 3.22 -2.41
C VAL A 38 15.50 2.70 -3.72
N LEU A 39 16.32 2.15 -4.62
CA LEU A 39 15.89 1.61 -5.91
C LEU A 39 15.79 0.08 -5.92
N ASP A 40 16.24 -0.60 -4.86
CA ASP A 40 16.28 -2.06 -4.82
C ASP A 40 14.86 -2.64 -4.80
N GLY A 41 14.52 -3.42 -5.84
CA GLY A 41 13.26 -4.15 -5.96
C GLY A 41 12.01 -3.28 -6.17
N ILE A 42 12.15 -1.95 -6.24
CA ILE A 42 11.02 -1.05 -6.51
C ILE A 42 10.52 -1.22 -7.94
N VAL A 43 9.25 -0.94 -8.18
CA VAL A 43 8.76 -0.79 -9.55
C VAL A 43 9.18 0.56 -10.10
N TRP A 44 9.68 0.62 -11.32
CA TRP A 44 9.92 1.86 -12.04
C TRP A 44 9.12 1.86 -13.33
N VAL A 45 8.11 2.72 -13.42
CA VAL A 45 7.24 2.79 -14.59
C VAL A 45 7.90 3.62 -15.68
N LEU A 46 7.96 3.10 -16.89
CA LEU A 46 8.47 3.77 -18.09
C LEU A 46 7.32 4.03 -19.06
N SER A 47 7.05 5.29 -19.35
CA SER A 47 5.89 5.72 -20.14
C SER A 47 6.32 6.28 -21.49
N ALA A 48 6.76 5.39 -22.38
CA ALA A 48 7.19 5.74 -23.73
C ALA A 48 6.12 6.58 -24.46
N THR A 49 6.55 7.68 -25.08
CA THR A 49 5.72 8.51 -25.96
C THR A 49 5.65 7.89 -27.36
N GLU A 50 4.71 8.34 -28.18
CA GLU A 50 4.63 7.91 -29.58
C GLU A 50 5.87 8.30 -30.39
N ASP A 51 6.54 9.39 -30.00
CA ASP A 51 7.75 9.90 -30.64
C ASP A 51 9.03 9.18 -30.18
N ALA A 52 9.00 8.45 -29.06
CA ALA A 52 10.19 7.85 -28.47
C ALA A 52 10.71 6.68 -29.31
N ASP A 53 12.02 6.67 -29.58
CA ASP A 53 12.70 5.55 -30.20
C ASP A 53 12.72 4.35 -29.23
N LEU A 54 12.35 3.18 -29.74
CA LEU A 54 12.40 1.93 -28.97
C LEU A 54 13.82 1.67 -28.44
N ALA A 55 14.86 2.04 -29.17
CA ALA A 55 16.23 1.90 -28.69
C ALA A 55 16.51 2.73 -27.42
N ALA A 56 15.91 3.92 -27.30
CA ALA A 56 16.01 4.75 -26.10
C ALA A 56 15.25 4.14 -24.93
N VAL A 57 14.06 3.57 -25.19
CA VAL A 57 13.26 2.87 -24.18
C VAL A 57 13.99 1.62 -23.67
N ASP A 58 14.53 0.80 -24.57
CA ASP A 58 15.28 -0.43 -24.24
C ASP A 58 16.56 -0.12 -23.44
N ALA A 59 17.26 0.95 -23.81
CA ALA A 59 18.45 1.41 -23.09
C ALA A 59 18.11 1.88 -21.66
N LEU A 60 17.02 2.65 -21.51
CA LEU A 60 16.58 3.11 -20.19
C LEU A 60 16.08 1.95 -19.33
N GLU A 61 15.32 1.01 -19.89
CA GLU A 61 14.90 -0.20 -19.20
C GLU A 61 16.09 -1.00 -18.67
N SER A 62 17.09 -1.26 -19.53
CA SER A 62 18.31 -1.97 -19.13
C SER A 62 19.08 -1.24 -18.01
N TRP A 63 19.12 0.09 -18.07
CA TRP A 63 19.75 0.91 -17.04
C TRP A 63 19.00 0.84 -15.70
N VAL A 64 17.68 0.96 -15.72
CA VAL A 64 16.82 0.84 -14.54
C VAL A 64 16.95 -0.54 -13.89
N GLU A 65 16.96 -1.61 -14.68
CA GLU A 65 17.15 -2.97 -14.17
C GLU A 65 18.56 -3.18 -13.59
N GLY A 66 19.58 -2.56 -14.18
CA GLY A 66 20.95 -2.54 -13.64
C GLY A 66 21.07 -1.86 -12.28
N LEU A 67 20.12 -1.00 -11.90
CA LEU A 67 20.04 -0.36 -10.58
C LEU A 67 19.30 -1.22 -9.54
N GLY A 68 18.80 -2.40 -9.92
CA GLY A 68 18.05 -3.29 -9.03
C GLY A 68 16.53 -3.04 -9.01
N ALA A 69 16.04 -2.04 -9.74
CA ALA A 69 14.62 -1.76 -9.88
C ALA A 69 13.97 -2.69 -10.93
N LYS A 70 12.66 -2.89 -10.83
CA LYS A 70 11.86 -3.61 -11.81
C LYS A 70 11.20 -2.62 -12.78
N ALA A 71 11.70 -2.56 -14.00
CA ALA A 71 11.10 -1.75 -15.05
C ALA A 71 9.72 -2.28 -15.45
N VAL A 72 8.78 -1.37 -15.67
CA VAL A 72 7.44 -1.68 -16.18
C VAL A 72 7.06 -0.65 -17.25
N ARG A 73 6.97 -1.09 -18.51
CA ARG A 73 6.49 -0.22 -19.59
C ARG A 73 4.96 -0.05 -19.51
N MET A 74 4.47 1.19 -19.48
CA MET A 74 3.04 1.48 -19.39
C MET A 74 2.67 2.81 -20.05
N PRO A 75 1.57 2.92 -20.81
CA PRO A 75 1.08 4.21 -21.27
C PRO A 75 0.83 5.19 -20.12
N GLY A 76 1.19 6.46 -20.31
CA GLY A 76 1.09 7.48 -19.26
C GLY A 76 -0.34 7.71 -18.75
N ASP A 77 -1.33 7.68 -19.63
CA ASP A 77 -2.75 7.80 -19.26
C ASP A 77 -3.22 6.63 -18.37
N ARG A 78 -2.76 5.42 -18.69
CA ARG A 78 -3.02 4.22 -17.89
C ARG A 78 -2.32 4.31 -16.55
N HIS A 79 -1.07 4.76 -16.53
CA HIS A 79 -0.32 5.01 -15.29
C HIS A 79 -1.10 5.97 -14.38
N ASP A 80 -1.46 7.15 -14.89
CA ASP A 80 -2.12 8.22 -14.14
C ASP A 80 -3.47 7.77 -13.58
N ARG A 81 -4.23 7.00 -14.37
CA ARG A 81 -5.47 6.37 -13.90
C ARG A 81 -5.21 5.38 -12.77
N LEU A 82 -4.20 4.50 -12.88
CA LEU A 82 -3.92 3.50 -11.85
C LEU A 82 -3.42 4.13 -10.55
N VAL A 83 -2.46 5.07 -10.62
CA VAL A 83 -1.93 5.74 -9.42
C VAL A 83 -2.96 6.63 -8.74
N ALA A 84 -3.96 7.13 -9.48
CA ALA A 84 -5.11 7.81 -8.87
C ALA A 84 -5.83 6.91 -7.85
N PHE A 85 -6.03 5.62 -8.15
CA PHE A 85 -6.68 4.69 -7.21
C PHE A 85 -5.75 4.16 -6.12
N VAL A 86 -4.50 3.85 -6.44
CA VAL A 86 -3.61 3.12 -5.52
C VAL A 86 -2.66 4.01 -4.71
N SER A 87 -2.60 5.31 -5.02
CA SER A 87 -1.71 6.26 -4.32
C SER A 87 -2.43 7.58 -3.97
N HIS A 88 -3.03 8.25 -4.96
CA HIS A 88 -3.58 9.60 -4.75
C HIS A 88 -4.88 9.58 -3.94
N LEU A 89 -5.83 8.70 -4.28
CA LEU A 89 -7.08 8.56 -3.53
C LEU A 89 -6.83 8.14 -2.07
N PRO A 90 -5.93 7.18 -1.75
CA PRO A 90 -5.52 6.92 -0.38
C PRO A 90 -5.02 8.15 0.39
N GLN A 91 -4.20 9.00 -0.25
CA GLN A 91 -3.77 10.26 0.35
C GLN A 91 -4.97 11.19 0.62
N VAL A 92 -5.85 11.39 -0.37
CA VAL A 92 -7.04 12.26 -0.23
C VAL A 92 -7.96 11.74 0.88
N ALA A 93 -8.25 10.44 0.90
CA ALA A 93 -9.12 9.81 1.90
C ALA A 93 -8.52 9.93 3.32
N SER A 94 -7.22 9.68 3.47
CA SER A 94 -6.51 9.86 4.74
C SER A 94 -6.60 11.31 5.23
N THR A 95 -6.35 12.29 4.37
CA THR A 95 -6.42 13.71 4.73
C THR A 95 -7.85 14.12 5.07
N ALA A 96 -8.84 13.74 4.26
CA ALA A 96 -10.24 14.07 4.49
C ALA A 96 -10.78 13.47 5.80
N LEU A 97 -10.44 12.21 6.10
CA LEU A 97 -10.82 11.55 7.34
C LEU A 97 -10.22 12.24 8.57
N MET A 98 -8.92 12.57 8.53
CA MET A 98 -8.24 13.27 9.62
C MET A 98 -8.84 14.67 9.84
N SER A 99 -9.10 15.40 8.75
CA SER A 99 -9.76 16.71 8.82
C SER A 99 -11.16 16.62 9.41
N LEU A 100 -11.97 15.64 9.00
CA LEU A 100 -13.32 15.42 9.54
C LEU A 100 -13.29 15.21 11.05
N ALA A 101 -12.42 14.32 11.54
CA ALA A 101 -12.26 14.06 12.97
C ALA A 101 -11.79 15.31 13.74
N ALA A 102 -10.92 16.11 13.13
CA ALA A 102 -10.42 17.34 13.75
C ALA A 102 -11.45 18.49 13.79
N THR A 103 -12.48 18.47 12.93
CA THR A 103 -13.47 19.56 12.84
C THR A 103 -14.80 19.23 13.52
N GLU A 104 -15.36 18.05 13.31
CA GLU A 104 -16.72 17.72 13.80
C GLU A 104 -16.72 17.36 15.30
N GLU A 105 -15.59 16.89 15.82
CA GLU A 105 -15.44 16.38 17.19
C GLU A 105 -14.33 17.16 17.93
N ALA A 106 -14.08 18.41 17.52
CA ALA A 106 -12.97 19.22 18.02
C ALA A 106 -13.08 19.54 19.52
N ASP A 107 -14.31 19.52 20.06
CA ASP A 107 -14.60 19.81 21.45
C ASP A 107 -14.65 18.53 22.33
N GLU A 108 -14.51 17.34 21.74
CA GLU A 108 -14.60 16.04 22.42
C GLU A 108 -13.19 15.43 22.56
N PRO A 109 -12.47 15.68 23.68
CA PRO A 109 -11.09 15.20 23.85
C PRO A 109 -10.98 13.66 23.81
N GLU A 110 -12.07 12.96 24.07
CA GLU A 110 -12.20 11.51 24.00
C GLU A 110 -11.97 10.95 22.59
N ILE A 111 -12.19 11.73 21.51
CA ILE A 111 -11.96 11.22 20.15
C ILE A 111 -10.50 10.81 19.93
N LEU A 112 -9.55 11.55 20.51
CA LEU A 112 -8.13 11.23 20.40
C LEU A 112 -7.73 10.02 21.27
N LEU A 113 -8.48 9.76 22.34
CA LEU A 113 -8.33 8.55 23.17
C LEU A 113 -8.88 7.31 22.44
N LEU A 114 -10.01 7.47 21.75
CA LEU A 114 -10.67 6.41 20.98
C LEU A 114 -10.04 6.18 19.60
N ALA A 115 -9.25 7.13 19.10
CA ALA A 115 -8.42 7.00 17.91
C ALA A 115 -7.29 5.98 18.14
N ALA A 116 -7.67 4.70 18.15
CA ALA A 116 -6.79 3.55 18.30
C ALA A 116 -5.92 3.33 17.04
N GLY A 117 -5.10 2.26 17.05
CA GLY A 117 -4.12 1.97 16.00
C GLY A 117 -4.67 2.06 14.58
N GLY A 118 -5.86 1.51 14.31
CA GLY A 118 -6.46 1.53 12.97
C GLY A 118 -6.74 2.94 12.43
N PHE A 119 -7.16 3.89 13.28
CA PHE A 119 -7.34 5.28 12.86
C PHE A 119 -5.99 5.93 12.54
N ARG A 120 -4.99 5.73 13.41
CA ARG A 120 -3.62 6.27 13.20
C ARG A 120 -2.99 5.73 11.92
N ASP A 121 -3.16 4.45 11.64
CA ASP A 121 -2.63 3.82 10.42
C ASP A 121 -3.33 4.35 9.16
N LEU A 122 -4.66 4.45 9.20
CA LEU A 122 -5.45 4.95 8.08
C LEU A 122 -5.21 6.44 7.79
N THR A 123 -4.92 7.23 8.84
CA THR A 123 -4.67 8.67 8.73
C THR A 123 -3.19 9.04 8.66
N ARG A 124 -2.27 8.07 8.69
CA ARG A 124 -0.81 8.32 8.66
C ARG A 124 -0.38 9.20 7.50
N LEU A 125 -1.03 9.06 6.34
CA LEU A 125 -0.70 9.84 5.15
C LEU A 125 -1.11 11.33 5.28
N ALA A 126 -2.01 11.68 6.19
CA ALA A 126 -2.43 13.06 6.41
C ALA A 126 -1.28 13.98 6.89
N ALA A 127 -0.20 13.39 7.40
CA ALA A 127 1.02 14.11 7.81
C ALA A 127 1.99 14.39 6.66
N SER A 128 1.65 14.03 5.41
CA SER A 128 2.54 14.23 4.27
C SER A 128 2.71 15.71 3.89
N ASP A 129 3.80 16.02 3.19
CA ASP A 129 4.11 17.40 2.77
C ASP A 129 3.03 18.01 1.86
N ALA A 130 2.45 19.12 2.31
CA ALA A 130 1.31 19.74 1.63
C ALA A 130 1.69 20.36 0.26
N ALA A 131 2.91 20.88 0.10
CA ALA A 131 3.34 21.52 -1.14
C ALA A 131 3.55 20.47 -2.25
N LEU A 132 4.19 19.35 -1.91
CA LEU A 132 4.37 18.22 -2.79
C LEU A 132 3.02 17.62 -3.20
N TRP A 133 2.18 17.28 -2.23
CA TRP A 133 0.92 16.59 -2.53
C TRP A 133 -0.09 17.49 -3.24
N SER A 134 -0.15 18.79 -2.93
CA SER A 134 -0.99 19.70 -3.73
C SER A 134 -0.58 19.73 -5.21
N SER A 135 0.73 19.71 -5.49
CA SER A 135 1.25 19.66 -6.86
C SER A 135 0.86 18.35 -7.56
N ILE A 136 1.01 17.21 -6.88
CA ILE A 136 0.60 15.88 -7.39
C ILE A 136 -0.90 15.85 -7.68
N LEU A 137 -1.73 16.31 -6.74
CA LEU A 137 -3.17 16.28 -6.86
C LEU A 137 -3.66 17.19 -8.00
N VAL A 138 -3.07 18.37 -8.16
CA VAL A 138 -3.40 19.29 -9.27
C VAL A 138 -2.96 18.71 -10.62
N ALA A 139 -1.80 18.05 -10.68
CA ALA A 139 -1.27 17.45 -11.91
C ALA A 139 -2.16 16.30 -12.44
N ASN A 140 -2.78 15.52 -11.55
CA ASN A 140 -3.63 14.38 -11.93
C ASN A 140 -5.13 14.57 -11.57
N ARG A 141 -5.57 15.83 -11.47
CA ARG A 141 -6.88 16.22 -10.91
C ARG A 141 -8.09 15.51 -11.54
N GLU A 142 -8.06 15.26 -12.84
CA GLU A 142 -9.17 14.66 -13.58
C GLU A 142 -9.35 13.19 -13.17
N ARG A 143 -8.26 12.41 -13.11
CA ARG A 143 -8.29 11.01 -12.66
C ARG A 143 -8.59 10.88 -11.18
N ILE A 144 -8.12 11.85 -10.38
CA ILE A 144 -8.42 11.90 -8.95
C ILE A 144 -9.90 12.20 -8.71
N ALA A 145 -10.50 13.13 -9.45
CA ALA A 145 -11.93 13.40 -9.36
C ALA A 145 -12.76 12.15 -9.69
N GLU A 146 -12.44 11.46 -10.80
CA GLU A 146 -13.08 10.18 -11.14
C GLU A 146 -12.94 9.14 -10.00
N ALA A 147 -11.78 9.05 -9.37
CA ALA A 147 -11.54 8.12 -8.26
C ALA A 147 -12.31 8.52 -6.98
N ILE A 148 -12.40 9.82 -6.69
CA ILE A 148 -13.19 10.35 -5.55
C ILE A 148 -14.67 10.05 -5.75
N ASP A 149 -15.23 10.32 -6.92
CA ASP A 149 -16.65 10.09 -7.21
C ASP A 149 -17.01 8.61 -7.01
N LEU A 150 -16.18 7.71 -7.57
CA LEU A 150 -16.35 6.28 -7.38
C LEU A 150 -16.23 5.86 -5.91
N TYR A 151 -15.36 6.51 -5.14
CA TYR A 151 -15.24 6.23 -3.70
C TYR A 151 -16.46 6.71 -2.93
N VAL A 152 -16.97 7.91 -3.24
CA VAL A 152 -18.20 8.46 -2.66
C VAL A 152 -19.38 7.54 -2.94
N ASP A 153 -19.54 7.04 -4.16
CA ASP A 153 -20.59 6.08 -4.52
C ASP A 153 -20.52 4.81 -3.64
N ARG A 154 -19.31 4.30 -3.37
CA ARG A 154 -19.12 3.14 -2.47
C ARG A 154 -19.49 3.47 -1.03
N LEU A 155 -19.13 4.65 -0.54
CA LEU A 155 -19.50 5.10 0.80
C LEU A 155 -21.01 5.27 0.93
N GLN A 156 -21.68 5.84 -0.08
CA GLN A 156 -23.13 6.00 -0.11
C GLN A 156 -23.85 4.66 -0.09
N SER A 157 -23.41 3.71 -0.94
CA SER A 157 -23.98 2.35 -0.94
C SER A 157 -23.84 1.68 0.43
N LEU A 158 -22.64 1.73 1.02
CA LEU A 158 -22.39 1.14 2.34
C LEU A 158 -23.23 1.82 3.44
N ARG A 159 -23.34 3.15 3.40
CA ARG A 159 -24.19 3.92 4.30
C ARG A 159 -25.65 3.48 4.19
N ASP A 160 -26.16 3.29 2.99
CA ASP A 160 -27.55 2.87 2.75
C ASP A 160 -27.81 1.41 3.15
N ASP A 161 -26.81 0.54 3.04
CA ASP A 161 -26.87 -0.81 3.59
C ASP A 161 -26.92 -0.79 5.11
N VAL A 162 -26.06 0.00 5.76
CA VAL A 162 -26.00 0.16 7.23
C VAL A 162 -27.30 0.74 7.78
N VAL A 163 -27.76 1.88 7.25
CA VAL A 163 -28.99 2.54 7.72
C VAL A 163 -30.22 1.68 7.41
N GLY A 164 -30.21 0.96 6.30
CA GLY A 164 -31.24 -0.02 5.96
C GLY A 164 -31.19 -1.31 6.79
N SER A 165 -30.23 -1.47 7.72
CA SER A 165 -30.00 -2.69 8.50
C SER A 165 -29.81 -3.94 7.62
N ARG A 166 -29.26 -3.79 6.41
CA ARG A 166 -29.03 -4.87 5.43
C ARG A 166 -27.74 -5.62 5.75
N ARG A 167 -27.75 -6.35 6.88
CA ARG A 167 -26.57 -7.04 7.42
C ARG A 167 -25.83 -7.90 6.39
N GLU A 168 -26.55 -8.72 5.61
CA GLU A 168 -25.93 -9.60 4.61
C GLU A 168 -25.18 -8.82 3.51
N ALA A 169 -25.70 -7.65 3.10
CA ALA A 169 -25.05 -6.79 2.11
C ALA A 169 -23.77 -6.15 2.66
N VAL A 170 -23.81 -5.71 3.93
CA VAL A 170 -22.62 -5.19 4.64
C VAL A 170 -21.55 -6.28 4.76
N GLU A 171 -21.93 -7.49 5.18
CA GLU A 171 -21.02 -8.62 5.31
C GLU A 171 -20.39 -9.00 3.97
N SER A 172 -21.18 -9.05 2.90
CA SER A 172 -20.69 -9.31 1.54
C SER A 172 -19.68 -8.26 1.07
N THR A 173 -19.92 -6.99 1.38
CA THR A 173 -19.02 -5.89 1.04
C THR A 173 -17.68 -6.04 1.77
N PHE A 174 -17.71 -6.35 3.07
CA PHE A 174 -16.50 -6.53 3.87
C PHE A 174 -15.72 -7.78 3.47
N ALA A 175 -16.41 -8.89 3.17
CA ALA A 175 -15.76 -10.10 2.68
C ALA A 175 -15.03 -9.86 1.35
N SER A 176 -15.68 -9.17 0.41
CA SER A 176 -15.08 -8.83 -0.89
C SER A 176 -13.85 -7.93 -0.74
N ALA A 177 -13.90 -6.94 0.15
CA ALA A 177 -12.77 -6.05 0.43
C ALA A 177 -11.61 -6.80 1.10
N LYS A 178 -11.91 -7.70 2.05
CA LYS A 178 -10.92 -8.58 2.69
C LYS A 178 -10.20 -9.44 1.66
N ASP A 179 -10.92 -10.11 0.78
CA ASP A 179 -10.32 -10.97 -0.26
C ASP A 179 -9.41 -10.18 -1.20
N ALA A 180 -9.83 -8.98 -1.62
CA ALA A 180 -9.00 -8.11 -2.44
C ALA A 180 -7.71 -7.70 -1.72
N ARG A 181 -7.78 -7.36 -0.43
CA ARG A 181 -6.62 -6.97 0.39
C ARG A 181 -5.62 -8.11 0.58
N LEU A 182 -6.10 -9.34 0.79
CA LEU A 182 -5.23 -10.51 0.96
C LEU A 182 -4.43 -10.83 -0.32
N ARG A 183 -5.01 -10.57 -1.49
CA ARG A 183 -4.31 -10.70 -2.78
C ARG A 183 -3.24 -9.63 -3.02
N LEU A 184 -3.29 -8.49 -2.32
CA LEU A 184 -2.22 -7.48 -2.40
C LEU A 184 -0.96 -7.90 -1.65
N ALA A 185 -1.10 -8.64 -0.55
CA ALA A 185 0.02 -9.09 0.29
C ALA A 185 0.80 -10.27 -0.33
N THR A 186 0.27 -10.90 -1.38
CA THR A 186 0.92 -12.07 -1.99
C THR A 186 2.09 -11.65 -2.86
N LYS A 187 3.28 -12.24 -2.59
CA LYS A 187 4.35 -12.28 -3.59
C LYS A 187 3.80 -12.94 -4.87
N PRO A 188 4.19 -12.51 -6.08
CA PRO A 188 3.71 -13.08 -7.35
C PRO A 188 3.90 -14.60 -7.50
N GLN A 189 4.72 -15.20 -6.63
CA GLN A 189 5.16 -16.59 -6.68
C GLN A 189 4.21 -17.55 -5.93
N VAL A 190 3.29 -17.03 -5.10
CA VAL A 190 2.38 -17.85 -4.29
C VAL A 190 1.15 -18.25 -5.12
N LYS A 191 1.26 -19.35 -5.88
CA LYS A 191 0.21 -19.83 -6.80
C LYS A 191 -1.07 -20.29 -6.11
N ALA A 192 -1.00 -20.74 -4.86
CA ALA A 192 -2.13 -21.30 -4.10
C ALA A 192 -2.93 -20.25 -3.30
N GLY A 193 -2.55 -18.97 -3.34
CA GLY A 193 -3.09 -17.94 -2.45
C GLY A 193 -2.44 -17.95 -1.06
N VAL A 194 -2.93 -17.11 -0.15
CA VAL A 194 -2.38 -16.97 1.22
C VAL A 194 -3.46 -17.11 2.29
N ALA A 195 -3.02 -17.47 3.48
CA ALA A 195 -3.80 -17.42 4.71
C ALA A 195 -3.15 -16.46 5.70
N VAL A 196 -3.97 -15.87 6.58
CA VAL A 196 -3.47 -14.98 7.65
C VAL A 196 -3.71 -15.64 9.01
N LEU A 197 -2.61 -15.84 9.74
CA LEU A 197 -2.61 -16.31 11.12
C LEU A 197 -2.37 -15.12 12.05
N GLN A 198 -3.26 -14.94 13.00
CA GLN A 198 -3.14 -13.96 14.06
C GLN A 198 -2.51 -14.63 15.28
N VAL A 199 -1.38 -14.12 15.75
CA VAL A 199 -0.65 -14.66 16.90
C VAL A 199 -0.47 -13.57 17.94
N GLU A 200 -0.92 -13.82 19.16
CA GLU A 200 -0.59 -12.92 20.28
C GLU A 200 0.87 -13.10 20.69
N VAL A 201 1.59 -11.99 20.83
CA VAL A 201 2.98 -11.97 21.30
C VAL A 201 3.13 -11.02 22.49
N PRO A 202 3.97 -11.36 23.48
CA PRO A 202 4.28 -10.43 24.56
C PRO A 202 5.07 -9.23 24.01
N ASP A 203 4.79 -8.03 24.51
CA ASP A 203 5.55 -6.83 24.15
C ASP A 203 6.86 -6.78 24.97
N ARG A 204 7.82 -7.61 24.57
CA ARG A 204 9.15 -7.70 25.19
C ARG A 204 10.24 -7.95 24.15
N PRO A 205 11.50 -7.57 24.46
CA PRO A 205 12.64 -7.94 23.64
C PRO A 205 12.66 -9.45 23.33
N GLY A 206 12.90 -9.77 22.06
CA GLY A 206 13.02 -11.15 21.57
C GLY A 206 11.71 -11.86 21.21
N ALA A 207 10.53 -11.29 21.49
CA ALA A 207 9.25 -11.95 21.21
C ALA A 207 9.06 -12.30 19.72
N LEU A 208 9.41 -11.39 18.81
CA LEU A 208 9.35 -11.66 17.37
C LEU A 208 10.44 -12.63 16.91
N ALA A 209 11.61 -12.61 17.54
CA ALA A 209 12.68 -13.56 17.22
C ALA A 209 12.27 -14.99 17.59
N GLU A 210 11.61 -15.17 18.74
CA GLU A 210 11.06 -16.45 19.18
C GLU A 210 9.97 -16.94 18.20
N LEU A 211 9.00 -16.09 17.86
CA LEU A 211 7.96 -16.38 16.88
C LEU A 211 8.54 -16.83 15.52
N THR A 212 9.48 -16.05 14.99
CA THR A 212 10.08 -16.33 13.67
C THR A 212 11.01 -17.53 13.69
N SER A 213 11.67 -17.83 14.82
CA SER A 213 12.49 -19.03 14.99
C SER A 213 11.64 -20.30 14.98
N ILE A 214 10.51 -20.31 15.69
CA ILE A 214 9.55 -21.43 15.69
C ILE A 214 9.11 -21.76 14.25
N LEU A 215 8.75 -20.73 13.47
CA LEU A 215 8.35 -20.89 12.07
C LEU A 215 9.51 -21.39 11.20
N ALA A 216 10.72 -20.87 11.40
CA ALA A 216 11.90 -21.30 10.66
C ALA A 216 12.27 -22.77 10.93
N GLU A 217 12.22 -23.22 12.18
CA GLU A 217 12.44 -24.62 12.58
C GLU A 217 11.38 -25.55 11.97
N GLY A 218 10.13 -25.10 11.96
CA GLY A 218 9.02 -25.77 11.28
C GLY A 218 9.07 -25.68 9.75
N ARG A 219 10.07 -25.00 9.17
CA ARG A 219 10.21 -24.77 7.71
C ARG A 219 8.99 -24.10 7.09
N VAL A 220 8.35 -23.20 7.82
CA VAL A 220 7.23 -22.37 7.36
C VAL A 220 7.80 -21.05 6.83
N ASN A 221 7.54 -20.76 5.55
CA ASN A 221 7.89 -19.46 4.98
C ASN A 221 6.89 -18.39 5.41
N ILE A 222 7.38 -17.19 5.71
CA ILE A 222 6.57 -16.01 6.01
C ILE A 222 6.51 -15.15 4.75
N GLU A 223 5.30 -14.91 4.25
CA GLU A 223 5.08 -14.07 3.07
C GLU A 223 5.02 -12.58 3.42
N ASP A 224 4.33 -12.25 4.52
CA ASP A 224 4.23 -10.92 5.10
C ASP A 224 4.07 -11.03 6.63
N LEU A 225 4.49 -10.00 7.36
CA LEU A 225 4.38 -9.90 8.80
C LEU A 225 3.95 -8.47 9.17
N GLN A 226 2.81 -8.35 9.86
CA GLN A 226 2.31 -7.08 10.35
C GLN A 226 2.15 -7.12 11.87
N ILE A 227 2.55 -6.05 12.55
CA ILE A 227 2.42 -5.92 14.00
C ILE A 227 1.30 -4.92 14.29
N VAL A 228 0.29 -5.38 15.01
CA VAL A 228 -0.80 -4.56 15.53
C VAL A 228 -0.55 -4.34 17.02
N HIS A 229 -0.31 -3.09 17.40
CA HIS A 229 -0.02 -2.73 18.78
C HIS A 229 -1.33 -2.61 19.59
N SER A 230 -1.38 -3.22 20.77
CA SER A 230 -2.48 -2.97 21.71
C SER A 230 -2.34 -1.57 22.32
N PRO A 231 -3.42 -0.78 22.40
CA PRO A 231 -3.43 0.52 23.09
C PRO A 231 -3.07 0.42 24.58
N GLU A 232 -3.32 -0.72 25.21
CA GLU A 232 -3.18 -0.92 26.67
C GLU A 232 -1.75 -1.33 27.10
N GLY A 233 -0.85 -1.55 26.13
CA GLY A 233 0.53 -1.98 26.38
C GLY A 233 0.66 -3.43 26.87
N GLY A 234 1.88 -3.98 26.83
CA GLY A 234 2.20 -5.30 27.40
C GLY A 234 1.91 -6.51 26.52
N ARG A 235 1.02 -6.42 25.52
CA ARG A 235 0.79 -7.46 24.50
C ARG A 235 0.60 -6.83 23.12
N GLY A 236 1.15 -7.47 22.10
CA GLY A 236 0.95 -7.12 20.69
C GLY A 236 0.36 -8.30 19.93
N THR A 237 -0.22 -8.01 18.79
CA THR A 237 -0.77 -9.04 17.90
C THR A 237 0.02 -9.02 16.60
N VAL A 238 0.52 -10.18 16.17
CA VAL A 238 1.23 -10.34 14.90
C VAL A 238 0.30 -11.02 13.91
N HIS A 239 0.07 -10.40 12.76
CA HIS A 239 -0.56 -11.03 11.61
C HIS A 239 0.52 -11.59 10.69
N LEU A 240 0.60 -12.91 10.63
CA LEU A 240 1.49 -13.66 9.76
C LEU A 240 0.74 -14.07 8.50
N THR A 241 1.23 -13.65 7.34
CA THR A 241 0.73 -14.15 6.06
C THR A 241 1.60 -15.32 5.61
N VAL A 242 0.99 -16.47 5.36
CA VAL A 242 1.65 -17.69 4.87
C VAL A 242 0.94 -18.20 3.62
N ALA A 243 1.60 -19.07 2.83
CA ALA A 243 0.94 -19.73 1.71
C ALA A 243 -0.28 -20.54 2.20
N ALA A 244 -1.39 -20.51 1.46
CA ALA A 244 -2.66 -21.09 1.90
C ALA A 244 -2.58 -22.61 2.15
N ASP A 245 -1.74 -23.32 1.39
CA ASP A 245 -1.45 -24.74 1.56
C ASP A 245 -0.53 -25.03 2.76
N ALA A 246 0.31 -24.06 3.16
CA ALA A 246 1.15 -24.14 4.35
C ALA A 246 0.41 -23.76 5.65
N ALA A 247 -0.80 -23.19 5.57
CA ALA A 247 -1.52 -22.62 6.70
C ALA A 247 -1.79 -23.64 7.83
N GLY A 248 -2.19 -24.87 7.50
CA GLY A 248 -2.44 -25.92 8.49
C GLY A 248 -1.16 -26.31 9.24
N HIS A 249 -0.08 -26.54 8.48
CA HIS A 249 1.24 -26.84 9.05
C HIS A 249 1.79 -25.68 9.90
N ALA A 250 1.58 -24.44 9.47
CA ALA A 250 1.98 -23.25 10.21
C ALA A 250 1.25 -23.13 11.55
N THR A 251 -0.06 -23.42 11.60
CA THR A 251 -0.83 -23.51 12.85
C THR A 251 -0.25 -24.56 13.78
N GLU A 252 -0.01 -25.78 13.28
CA GLU A 252 0.54 -26.88 14.10
C GLU A 252 1.93 -26.55 14.67
N VAL A 253 2.80 -25.91 13.88
CA VAL A 253 4.14 -25.47 14.30
C VAL A 253 4.07 -24.41 15.40
N LEU A 254 3.17 -23.43 15.24
CA LEU A 254 2.99 -22.35 16.23
C LEU A 254 2.38 -22.89 17.54
N ASP A 255 1.38 -23.78 17.45
CA ASP A 255 0.78 -24.48 18.59
C ASP A 255 1.84 -25.27 19.37
N ALA A 256 2.68 -26.04 18.65
CA ALA A 256 3.77 -26.80 19.26
C ALA A 256 4.84 -25.89 19.92
N GLY A 257 5.00 -24.67 19.40
CA GLY A 257 5.85 -23.61 19.97
C GLY A 257 5.25 -22.89 21.17
N GLY A 258 4.05 -23.26 21.63
CA GLY A 258 3.38 -22.66 22.78
C GLY A 258 2.66 -21.34 22.48
N LEU A 259 2.40 -21.08 21.20
CA LEU A 259 1.62 -19.93 20.74
C LEU A 259 0.19 -20.38 20.37
N ASP A 260 -0.76 -19.47 20.36
CA ASP A 260 -2.17 -19.75 20.04
C ASP A 260 -2.59 -18.95 18.78
N PRO A 261 -2.31 -19.47 17.58
CA PRO A 261 -2.61 -18.81 16.32
C PRO A 261 -4.10 -18.93 15.95
N ILE A 262 -4.75 -17.79 15.75
CA ILE A 262 -6.12 -17.73 15.22
C ILE A 262 -6.06 -17.51 13.71
N ARG A 263 -6.62 -18.43 12.92
CA ARG A 263 -6.75 -18.22 11.47
C ARG A 263 -7.86 -17.21 11.17
N LEU A 264 -7.50 -16.09 10.56
CA LEU A 264 -8.45 -15.05 10.19
C LEU A 264 -9.13 -15.31 8.84
N ALA A 265 -8.51 -16.11 7.95
CA ALA A 265 -9.02 -16.53 6.64
C ALA A 265 -8.30 -17.79 6.13
#